data_AF-A0A328TGI9-F1
#
_entry.id   AF-A0A328TGI9-F1
#
_cell.length_a   1.000
_cell.length_b   1.000
_cell.length_c   1.000
_cell.angle_alpha   90.00
_cell.angle_beta   90.00
_cell.angle_gamma   90.00
#
_symmetry.space_group_name_H-M   'P 1'
#
loop_
_entity.id
_entity.type
_entity.pdbx_description
1 polymer ?
#
loop_
_entity_poly.entity_id
_entity_poly.type
_entity_poly.pdbx_seq_one_letter_code
_entity_poly.pdbx_strand_id
1 'polypeptide(L)'
;MTKRLEENRPLVTITGSLKSLSGQDDLTEALRTLGARKMSLNEREVRLAIEKVTGTRVTFSETAVRAEIATDNVMLAENLSLHMGLLQKRGEIIPLGPEQGAAGLFISRDNFDNELTILRHVAEGKNAVSPLVTGGLTAEQSGGLTDGQRQAADLILTSRDRIIAPFPLETQQNRGGL
;
A
#
# COMPACT_ATOMS: atom_id res chain seq x y z
N MET A 1 -29.95 7.93 -4.34
CA MET A 1 -29.62 6.51 -4.12
C MET A 1 -29.67 5.65 -5.40
N THR A 2 -29.80 6.24 -6.60
CA THR A 2 -29.97 5.49 -7.87
C THR A 2 -28.67 5.35 -8.68
N LYS A 3 -27.73 6.31 -8.55
CA LYS A 3 -26.49 6.34 -9.34
C LYS A 3 -25.57 5.12 -9.14
N ARG A 4 -25.47 4.61 -7.90
CA ARG A 4 -24.60 3.46 -7.58
C ARG A 4 -25.11 2.13 -8.15
N LEU A 5 -26.41 2.00 -8.41
CA LEU A 5 -27.03 0.76 -8.89
C LEU A 5 -27.02 0.66 -10.42
N GLU A 6 -27.02 1.80 -11.11
CA GLU A 6 -26.87 1.87 -12.57
C GLU A 6 -25.41 1.67 -13.01
N GLU A 7 -24.44 2.17 -12.23
CA GLU A 7 -23.02 2.11 -12.60
C GLU A 7 -22.31 0.78 -12.27
N ASN A 8 -22.92 -0.11 -11.47
CA ASN A 8 -22.24 -1.31 -10.97
C ASN A 8 -23.08 -2.59 -11.10
N ARG A 9 -23.42 -2.96 -12.34
CA ARG A 9 -23.93 -4.29 -12.67
C ARG A 9 -22.85 -5.11 -13.39
N PRO A 10 -21.94 -5.80 -12.67
CA PRO A 10 -21.02 -6.72 -13.31
C PRO A 10 -21.80 -7.99 -13.68
N LEU A 11 -22.52 -7.98 -14.81
CA LEU A 11 -22.89 -9.23 -15.50
C LEU A 11 -21.68 -9.66 -16.33
N VAL A 12 -20.68 -10.25 -15.68
CA VAL A 12 -19.57 -10.90 -16.38
C VAL A 12 -19.85 -12.41 -16.38
N THR A 13 -20.10 -12.97 -17.56
CA THR A 13 -20.19 -14.42 -17.72
C THR A 13 -18.83 -15.04 -17.33
N ILE A 14 -18.84 -16.19 -16.63
CA ILE A 14 -17.63 -16.89 -16.19
C ILE A 14 -16.64 -17.10 -17.35
N THR A 15 -17.15 -17.35 -18.55
CA THR A 15 -16.36 -17.48 -19.79
C THR A 15 -15.69 -16.16 -20.20
N GLY A 16 -16.37 -15.02 -20.07
CA GLY A 16 -15.82 -13.69 -20.34
C GLY A 16 -14.72 -13.30 -19.34
N SER A 17 -14.92 -13.62 -18.06
CA SER A 17 -13.90 -13.40 -17.02
C SER A 17 -12.63 -14.20 -17.32
N LEU A 18 -12.77 -15.46 -17.75
CA LEU A 18 -11.63 -16.35 -18.00
C LEU A 18 -10.82 -15.92 -19.23
N LYS A 19 -11.52 -15.48 -20.28
CA LYS A 19 -10.90 -14.92 -21.50
C LYS A 19 -10.14 -13.63 -21.18
N SER A 20 -10.78 -12.70 -20.46
CA SER A 20 -10.17 -11.45 -20.01
C SER A 20 -8.91 -11.67 -19.15
N LEU A 21 -8.97 -12.60 -18.19
CA LEU A 21 -7.85 -12.90 -17.28
C LEU A 21 -6.67 -13.58 -17.99
N SER A 22 -6.95 -14.43 -18.97
CA SER A 22 -5.91 -15.13 -19.74
C SER A 22 -5.35 -14.28 -20.89
N GLY A 23 -6.11 -13.30 -21.38
CA GLY A 23 -5.83 -12.56 -22.61
C GLY A 23 -6.09 -13.36 -23.88
N GLN A 24 -6.86 -14.46 -23.79
CA GLN A 24 -7.14 -15.37 -24.90
C GLN A 24 -8.64 -15.36 -25.23
N ASP A 25 -8.98 -15.30 -26.52
CA ASP A 25 -10.37 -15.32 -26.98
C ASP A 25 -10.97 -16.74 -26.98
N ASP A 26 -10.13 -17.78 -27.05
CA ASP A 26 -10.56 -19.17 -26.93
C ASP A 26 -10.58 -19.64 -25.46
N LEU A 27 -11.66 -20.34 -25.07
CA LEU A 27 -11.86 -20.79 -23.69
C LEU A 27 -10.87 -21.89 -23.28
N THR A 28 -10.53 -22.78 -24.21
CA THR A 28 -9.64 -23.92 -23.94
C THR A 28 -8.19 -23.46 -23.82
N GLU A 29 -7.79 -22.52 -24.67
CA GLU A 29 -6.50 -21.84 -24.61
C GLU A 29 -6.38 -20.95 -23.36
N ALA A 30 -7.47 -20.25 -22.98
CA ALA A 30 -7.55 -19.52 -21.72
C ALA A 30 -7.31 -20.42 -20.51
N LEU A 31 -8.00 -21.57 -20.44
CA LEU A 31 -7.82 -22.56 -19.37
C LEU A 31 -6.41 -23.14 -19.34
N ARG A 32 -5.85 -23.48 -20.50
CA ARG A 32 -4.47 -23.99 -20.60
C ARG A 32 -3.46 -22.95 -20.14
N THR A 33 -3.62 -21.69 -20.57
CA THR A 33 -2.76 -20.57 -20.19
C THR A 33 -2.82 -20.30 -18.69
N LEU A 34 -4.03 -20.27 -18.12
CA LEU A 34 -4.20 -20.09 -16.67
C LEU A 34 -3.71 -21.29 -15.86
N GLY A 35 -3.89 -22.50 -16.38
CA GLY A 35 -3.31 -23.72 -15.82
C GLY A 35 -1.78 -23.71 -15.85
N ALA A 36 -1.17 -23.19 -16.92
CA ALA A 36 0.28 -23.02 -17.03
C ALA A 36 0.81 -21.90 -16.11
N ARG A 37 0.00 -20.87 -15.83
CA ARG A 37 0.28 -19.83 -14.82
C ARG A 37 0.06 -20.31 -13.37
N LYS A 38 -0.32 -21.58 -13.16
CA LYS A 38 -0.54 -22.12 -11.82
C LYS A 38 0.78 -22.15 -11.06
N MET A 39 0.86 -21.25 -10.08
CA MET A 39 1.99 -21.19 -9.16
C MET A 39 2.15 -22.49 -8.40
N SER A 40 3.39 -22.96 -8.27
CA SER A 40 3.69 -24.16 -7.48
C SER A 40 3.29 -23.97 -6.01
N LEU A 41 3.02 -25.07 -5.30
CA LEU A 41 2.67 -25.02 -3.88
C LEU A 41 3.78 -24.34 -3.06
N ASN A 42 5.03 -24.74 -3.29
CA ASN A 42 6.21 -24.18 -2.64
C ASN A 42 6.36 -22.67 -2.90
N GLU A 43 6.17 -22.23 -4.15
CA GLU A 43 6.22 -20.80 -4.46
C GLU A 43 5.09 -20.03 -3.76
N ARG A 44 3.90 -20.63 -3.61
CA ARG A 44 2.78 -20.05 -2.86
C ARG A 44 3.07 -19.89 -1.38
N GLU A 45 3.62 -20.92 -0.77
CA GLU A 45 4.02 -20.88 0.63
C GLU A 45 5.08 -19.79 0.86
N VAL A 46 6.09 -19.69 -0.01
CA VAL A 46 7.11 -18.63 0.09
C VAL A 46 6.49 -17.23 -0.01
N ARG A 47 5.61 -16.99 -0.98
CA ARG A 47 4.97 -15.67 -1.11
C ARG A 47 4.07 -15.33 0.06
N LEU A 48 3.29 -16.29 0.54
CA LEU A 48 2.42 -16.09 1.69
C LEU A 48 3.24 -15.79 2.95
N ALA A 49 4.37 -16.48 3.15
CA ALA A 49 5.28 -16.20 4.25
C ALA A 49 5.90 -14.80 4.12
N ILE A 50 6.29 -14.38 2.92
CA ILE A 50 6.76 -13.00 2.66
C ILE A 50 5.69 -11.99 3.04
N GLU A 51 4.45 -12.19 2.59
CA GLU A 51 3.32 -11.30 2.90
C GLU A 51 3.08 -11.22 4.42
N LYS A 52 3.05 -12.36 5.10
CA LYS A 52 2.83 -12.44 6.55
C LYS A 52 3.96 -11.77 7.36
N VAL A 53 5.21 -11.99 6.98
CA VAL A 53 6.38 -11.37 7.63
C VAL A 53 6.44 -9.87 7.36
N THR A 54 6.08 -9.45 6.15
CA THR A 54 6.01 -8.03 5.78
C THR A 54 4.94 -7.33 6.60
N GLY A 55 3.72 -7.90 6.66
CA GLY A 55 2.62 -7.37 7.46
C GLY A 55 2.34 -5.90 7.12
N THR A 56 2.46 -5.01 8.12
CA THR A 56 2.30 -3.56 7.97
C THR A 56 3.60 -2.81 7.67
N ARG A 57 4.71 -3.53 7.51
CA ARG A 57 6.01 -2.95 7.17
C ARG A 57 6.20 -2.89 5.67
N VAL A 58 7.22 -2.14 5.27
CA VAL A 58 7.61 -2.01 3.86
C VAL A 58 8.61 -3.08 3.42
N THR A 59 9.35 -3.65 4.38
CA THR A 59 10.50 -4.52 4.15
C THR A 59 10.41 -5.80 4.97
N PHE A 60 11.05 -6.86 4.50
CA PHE A 60 11.15 -8.15 5.19
C PHE A 60 12.58 -8.69 5.14
N SER A 61 12.90 -9.67 6.00
CA SER A 61 14.19 -10.37 6.00
C SER A 61 14.02 -11.83 5.59
N GLU A 62 15.01 -12.39 4.91
CA GLU A 62 15.02 -13.82 4.58
C GLU A 62 14.97 -14.71 5.83
N THR A 63 15.62 -14.28 6.92
CA THR A 63 15.61 -15.02 8.19
C THR A 63 14.22 -15.13 8.81
N ALA A 64 13.42 -14.06 8.75
CA ALA A 64 12.06 -14.08 9.26
C ALA A 64 11.14 -14.92 8.36
N VAL A 65 11.31 -14.84 7.03
CA VAL A 65 10.58 -15.70 6.08
C VAL A 65 10.91 -17.17 6.31
N ARG A 66 12.18 -17.49 6.56
CA ARG A 66 12.61 -18.85 6.89
C ARG A 66 11.96 -19.36 8.17
N ALA A 67 11.92 -18.55 9.22
CA ALA A 67 11.31 -18.92 10.49
C ALA A 67 9.80 -19.16 10.33
N GLU A 68 9.12 -18.33 9.54
CA GLU A 68 7.71 -18.51 9.22
C GLU A 68 7.47 -19.84 8.49
N ILE A 69 8.20 -20.11 7.40
CA ILE A 69 8.04 -21.35 6.62
C ILE A 69 8.44 -22.59 7.43
N ALA A 70 9.49 -22.50 8.26
CA ALA A 70 9.96 -23.63 9.06
C ALA A 70 8.91 -24.15 10.06
N THR A 71 7.88 -23.36 10.37
CA THR A 71 6.74 -23.78 11.19
C THR A 71 5.95 -24.91 10.52
N ASP A 72 5.78 -24.85 9.20
CA ASP A 72 4.93 -25.77 8.44
C ASP A 72 5.75 -26.72 7.53
N ASN A 73 6.89 -26.26 7.00
CA ASN A 73 7.64 -26.95 5.96
C ASN A 73 9.16 -26.72 6.07
N VAL A 74 9.82 -27.53 6.90
CA VAL A 74 11.27 -27.44 7.14
C VAL A 74 12.09 -27.61 5.85
N MET A 75 11.69 -28.53 4.96
CA MET A 75 12.39 -28.78 3.69
C MET A 75 12.35 -27.57 2.75
N LEU A 76 11.21 -26.88 2.69
CA LEU A 76 11.10 -25.64 1.94
C LEU A 76 11.93 -24.52 2.58
N ALA A 77 11.94 -24.44 3.90
CA ALA A 77 12.75 -23.46 4.63
C ALA A 77 14.26 -23.63 4.36
N GLU A 78 14.76 -24.86 4.21
CA GLU A 78 16.15 -25.13 3.81
C GLU A 78 16.45 -24.65 2.39
N ASN A 79 15.52 -24.86 1.46
CA ASN A 79 15.63 -24.48 0.05
C ASN A 79 15.13 -23.04 -0.25
N LEU A 80 14.90 -22.23 0.78
CA LEU A 80 14.35 -20.87 0.63
C LEU A 80 15.26 -19.98 -0.22
N SER A 81 16.57 -20.06 -0.05
CA SER A 81 17.51 -19.17 -0.75
C SER A 81 17.46 -19.35 -2.28
N LEU A 82 17.11 -20.55 -2.76
CA LEU A 82 16.88 -20.79 -4.19
C LEU A 82 15.61 -20.06 -4.67
N HIS A 83 14.52 -20.13 -3.91
CA HIS A 83 13.27 -19.45 -4.24
C HIS A 83 13.44 -17.92 -4.17
N MET A 84 14.12 -17.41 -3.16
CA MET A 84 14.47 -15.99 -3.03
C MET A 84 15.30 -15.49 -4.23
N GLY A 85 16.31 -16.27 -4.64
CA GLY A 85 17.10 -15.95 -5.83
C GLY A 85 16.27 -15.92 -7.12
N LEU A 86 15.28 -16.80 -7.27
CA LEU A 86 14.36 -16.78 -8.41
C LEU A 86 13.45 -15.54 -8.39
N LEU A 87 12.90 -15.18 -7.24
CA LEU A 87 12.08 -13.97 -7.09
C LEU A 87 12.90 -12.70 -7.39
N GLN A 88 14.15 -12.65 -6.93
CA GLN A 88 15.06 -11.55 -7.23
C GLN A 88 15.39 -11.47 -8.72
N LYS A 89 15.69 -12.61 -9.37
CA LYS A 89 15.94 -12.67 -10.82
C LYS A 89 14.72 -12.24 -11.64
N ARG A 90 13.51 -12.56 -11.18
CA ARG A 90 12.25 -12.12 -11.77
C ARG A 90 11.94 -10.64 -11.48
N GLY A 91 12.73 -9.99 -10.62
CA GLY A 91 12.56 -8.59 -10.24
C GLY A 91 11.40 -8.34 -9.29
N GLU A 92 10.88 -9.39 -8.65
CA GLU A 92 9.71 -9.33 -7.77
C GLU A 92 10.07 -8.97 -6.32
N ILE A 93 11.32 -9.21 -5.95
CA ILE A 93 11.91 -8.71 -4.71
C ILE A 93 13.20 -7.98 -5.03
N ILE A 94 13.50 -6.95 -4.25
CA ILE A 94 14.65 -6.07 -4.44
C ILE A 94 15.45 -6.10 -3.13
N PRO A 95 16.72 -6.55 -3.14
CA PRO A 95 17.57 -6.47 -1.96
C PRO A 95 17.92 -5.00 -1.68
N LEU A 96 17.94 -4.63 -0.41
CA LEU A 96 18.35 -3.29 0.02
C LEU A 96 19.86 -3.26 0.29
N GLY A 97 20.53 -2.26 -0.28
CA GLY A 97 21.91 -1.93 0.05
C GLY A 97 22.04 -1.27 1.43
N PRO A 98 23.26 -1.19 1.98
CA PRO A 98 23.52 -0.60 3.30
C PRO A 98 23.11 0.89 3.39
N GLU A 99 23.10 1.62 2.27
CA GLU A 99 22.59 2.99 2.20
C GLU A 99 21.05 3.09 2.14
N GLN A 100 20.35 2.00 1.81
CA GLN A 100 18.90 1.96 1.62
C GLN A 100 18.16 1.32 2.80
N GLY A 101 18.87 0.55 3.63
CA GLY A 101 18.31 -0.14 4.79
C GLY A 101 19.34 -1.06 5.46
N ALA A 102 18.89 -1.85 6.42
CA ALA A 102 19.76 -2.88 7.01
C ALA A 102 20.10 -3.95 5.96
N ALA A 103 21.37 -4.35 5.90
CA ALA A 103 21.82 -5.41 5.01
C ALA A 103 21.04 -6.70 5.27
N GLY A 104 20.60 -7.37 4.21
CA GLY A 104 19.77 -8.59 4.29
C GLY A 104 18.26 -8.33 4.36
N LEU A 105 17.82 -7.07 4.20
CA LEU A 105 16.43 -6.74 3.96
C LEU A 105 16.08 -6.73 2.47
N PHE A 106 14.82 -7.04 2.20
CA PHE A 106 14.22 -7.05 0.88
C PHE A 106 12.93 -6.22 0.91
N ILE A 107 12.59 -5.65 -0.25
CA ILE A 107 11.29 -5.05 -0.53
C ILE A 107 10.66 -5.77 -1.71
N SER A 108 9.36 -6.07 -1.64
CA SER A 108 8.63 -6.61 -2.79
C SER A 108 8.39 -5.51 -3.84
N ARG A 109 8.33 -5.89 -5.12
CA ARG A 109 8.04 -4.96 -6.23
C ARG A 109 6.74 -4.21 -5.99
N ASP A 110 5.68 -4.94 -5.65
CA ASP A 110 4.36 -4.38 -5.40
C ASP A 110 4.40 -3.32 -4.29
N ASN A 111 5.13 -3.60 -3.21
CA ASN A 111 5.24 -2.66 -2.11
C ASN A 111 6.10 -1.44 -2.46
N PHE A 112 7.18 -1.63 -3.22
CA PHE A 112 7.97 -0.52 -3.75
C PHE A 112 7.12 0.41 -4.64
N ASP A 113 6.31 -0.15 -5.54
CA ASP A 113 5.47 0.62 -6.45
C ASP A 113 4.33 1.33 -5.70
N ASN A 114 3.78 0.71 -4.66
CA ASN A 114 2.82 1.33 -3.75
C ASN A 114 3.43 2.52 -3.01
N GLU A 115 4.62 2.35 -2.41
CA GLU A 115 5.33 3.44 -1.72
C GLU A 115 5.68 4.57 -2.68
N LEU A 116 6.13 4.26 -3.89
CA LEU A 116 6.40 5.26 -4.92
C LEU A 116 5.14 6.04 -5.29
N THR A 117 4.01 5.36 -5.40
CA THR A 117 2.70 5.99 -5.67
C THR A 117 2.28 6.92 -4.52
N ILE A 118 2.45 6.48 -3.27
CA ILE A 118 2.16 7.29 -2.08
C ILE A 118 3.05 8.55 -2.08
N LEU A 119 4.36 8.38 -2.26
CA LEU A 119 5.31 9.49 -2.30
C LEU A 119 4.99 10.47 -3.41
N ARG A 120 4.65 9.97 -4.59
CA ARG A 120 4.21 10.80 -5.72
C ARG A 120 2.95 11.58 -5.37
N HIS A 121 1.96 10.92 -4.78
CA HIS A 121 0.70 11.56 -4.39
C HIS A 121 0.91 12.66 -3.35
N VAL A 122 1.78 12.42 -2.38
CA VAL A 122 2.17 13.42 -1.37
C VAL A 122 2.93 14.59 -2.00
N ALA A 123 3.89 14.30 -2.89
CA ALA A 123 4.69 15.32 -3.55
C ALA A 123 3.83 16.22 -4.48
N GLU A 124 2.96 15.61 -5.28
CA GLU A 124 2.01 16.31 -6.15
C GLU A 124 0.92 17.03 -5.36
N GLY A 125 0.64 16.61 -4.12
CA GLY A 125 -0.30 17.27 -3.23
C GLY A 125 0.27 18.51 -2.55
N LYS A 126 1.60 18.61 -2.43
CA LYS A 126 2.26 19.69 -1.69
C LYS A 126 2.30 20.99 -2.49
N ASN A 127 1.83 22.09 -1.90
CA ASN A 127 1.69 23.41 -2.54
C ASN A 127 0.90 23.39 -3.87
N ALA A 128 0.00 22.42 -4.03
CA ALA A 128 -0.70 22.17 -5.28
C ALA A 128 -1.97 22.99 -5.47
N VAL A 129 -2.41 23.73 -4.44
CA VAL A 129 -3.68 24.45 -4.41
C VAL A 129 -3.46 25.88 -3.93
N SER A 130 -4.19 26.83 -4.51
CA SER A 130 -4.27 28.18 -3.96
C SER A 130 -5.11 28.16 -2.67
N PRO A 131 -4.66 28.80 -1.58
CA PRO A 131 -5.44 28.89 -0.35
C PRO A 131 -6.80 29.51 -0.60
N LEU A 132 -7.82 29.03 0.11
CA LEU A 132 -9.17 29.60 0.04
C LEU A 132 -9.24 30.95 0.76
N VAL A 133 -8.40 31.14 1.78
CA VAL A 133 -8.27 32.42 2.51
C VAL A 133 -6.79 32.78 2.67
N THR A 134 -6.41 33.96 2.19
CA THR A 134 -5.10 34.57 2.43
C THR A 134 -5.15 35.45 3.68
N GLY A 135 -5.05 34.86 4.87
CA GLY A 135 -5.03 35.64 6.11
C GLY A 135 -5.52 34.94 7.38
N GLY A 136 -6.01 33.69 7.27
CA GLY A 136 -6.58 32.94 8.39
C GLY A 136 -8.00 33.36 8.75
N LEU A 137 -8.62 32.63 9.69
CA LEU A 137 -9.97 32.91 10.17
C LEU A 137 -10.02 34.19 11.03
N THR A 138 -10.92 35.12 10.70
CA THR A 138 -11.14 36.32 11.53
C THR A 138 -11.94 36.01 12.80
N ALA A 139 -11.81 36.85 13.83
CA ALA A 139 -12.51 36.64 15.11
C ALA A 139 -14.04 36.49 14.94
N GLU A 140 -14.62 37.20 13.98
CA GLU A 140 -16.05 37.16 13.61
C GLU A 140 -16.47 35.82 12.99
N GLN A 141 -15.59 35.18 12.21
CA GLN A 141 -15.80 33.85 11.61
C GLN A 141 -15.57 32.71 12.60
N SER A 142 -14.86 32.99 13.69
CA SER A 142 -14.46 32.02 14.72
C SER A 142 -15.41 31.96 15.92
N GLY A 143 -16.44 32.82 15.95
CA GLY A 143 -17.40 32.90 17.05
C GLY A 143 -18.17 31.59 17.24
N GLY A 144 -17.95 30.92 18.38
CA GLY A 144 -18.61 29.67 18.74
C GLY A 144 -17.84 28.39 18.40
N LEU A 145 -16.65 28.49 17.79
CA LEU A 145 -15.76 27.34 17.55
C LEU A 145 -14.84 27.12 18.75
N THR A 146 -14.64 25.86 19.13
CA THR A 146 -13.60 25.48 20.12
C THR A 146 -12.20 25.66 19.53
N ASP A 147 -11.17 25.77 20.36
CA ASP A 147 -9.79 26.01 19.90
C ASP A 147 -9.31 24.99 18.87
N GLY A 148 -9.65 23.70 19.07
CA GLY A 148 -9.34 22.64 18.12
C GLY A 148 -10.08 22.79 16.79
N GLN A 149 -11.35 23.20 16.82
CA GLN A 149 -12.12 23.47 15.61
C GLN A 149 -11.59 24.70 14.85
N ARG A 150 -11.16 25.74 15.58
CA ARG A 150 -10.53 26.93 14.99
C ARG A 150 -9.23 26.57 14.28
N GLN A 151 -8.35 25.80 14.91
CA GLN A 151 -7.10 25.36 14.29
C GLN A 151 -7.33 24.47 13.06
N ALA A 152 -8.28 23.53 13.14
CA ALA A 152 -8.59 22.67 12.01
C ALA A 152 -9.16 23.45 10.83
N ALA A 153 -10.10 24.37 11.09
CA ALA A 153 -10.70 25.21 10.05
C ALA A 153 -9.68 26.18 9.45
N ASP A 154 -8.80 26.77 10.26
CA ASP A 154 -7.73 27.64 9.78
C ASP A 154 -6.77 26.88 8.87
N LEU A 155 -6.35 25.67 9.27
CA LEU A 155 -5.50 24.80 8.47
C LEU A 155 -6.17 24.43 7.13
N ILE A 156 -7.46 24.07 7.13
CA ILE A 156 -8.19 23.71 5.91
C ILE A 156 -8.28 24.89 4.94
N LEU A 157 -8.53 26.10 5.44
CA LEU A 157 -8.79 27.27 4.59
C LEU A 157 -7.52 27.95 4.10
N THR A 158 -6.42 27.84 4.85
CA THR A 158 -5.15 28.50 4.53
C THR A 158 -4.11 27.59 3.88
N SER A 159 -4.29 26.27 3.97
CA SER A 159 -3.34 25.31 3.39
C SER A 159 -3.25 25.43 1.87
N ARG A 160 -2.02 25.28 1.37
CA ARG A 160 -1.72 25.12 -0.06
C ARG A 160 -1.64 23.67 -0.48
N ASP A 161 -1.70 22.75 0.48
CA ASP A 161 -1.58 21.33 0.26
C ASP A 161 -2.95 20.72 -0.04
N ARG A 162 -3.00 19.82 -1.04
CA ARG A 162 -4.22 19.10 -1.42
C ARG A 162 -4.64 18.07 -0.36
N ILE A 163 -3.68 17.57 0.41
CA ILE A 163 -3.87 16.58 1.47
C ILE A 163 -3.40 17.21 2.77
N ILE A 164 -4.29 17.23 3.75
CA ILE A 164 -4.03 17.79 5.07
C ILE A 164 -4.49 16.78 6.12
N ALA A 165 -3.64 16.55 7.12
CA ALA A 165 -4.00 15.80 8.31
C ALA A 165 -4.23 16.81 9.44
N PRO A 166 -5.49 17.12 9.80
CA PRO A 166 -5.75 18.02 10.92
C PRO A 166 -5.23 17.41 12.22
N PHE A 167 -4.63 18.25 13.07
CA PHE A 167 -4.02 17.83 14.34
C PHE A 167 -4.99 17.01 15.22
N PRO A 168 -4.51 15.96 15.91
CA PRO A 168 -5.32 15.24 16.89
C PRO A 168 -5.60 16.13 18.12
N LEU A 169 -6.85 16.08 18.61
CA LEU A 169 -7.41 16.97 19.65
C LEU A 169 -6.78 16.80 21.06
N GLU A 170 -5.79 15.94 21.26
CA GLU A 170 -5.32 15.50 22.59
C GLU A 170 -4.00 16.10 23.09
N THR A 171 -3.35 17.01 22.35
CA THR A 171 -2.04 17.57 22.79
C THR A 171 -2.11 18.95 23.46
N GLN A 172 -3.29 19.53 23.65
CA GLN A 172 -3.43 20.89 24.23
C GLN A 172 -3.60 20.94 25.76
N GLN A 173 -3.67 19.82 26.48
CA GLN A 173 -3.77 19.85 27.95
C GLN A 173 -2.43 19.95 28.71
N ASN A 174 -1.26 19.88 28.05
CA ASN A 174 0.02 19.78 28.77
C ASN A 174 1.05 20.89 28.44
N ARG A 175 0.58 22.11 28.15
CA ARG A 175 1.43 23.31 28.03
C ARG A 175 0.95 24.49 28.87
N GLY A 176 0.44 24.20 30.07
CA GLY A 176 -0.04 25.20 31.04
C GLY A 176 0.57 25.05 32.44
N GLY A 177 1.83 24.61 32.55
CA GLY A 177 2.50 24.48 33.83
C GLY A 177 4.00 24.60 33.70
N LEU A 178 4.50 25.84 33.79
CA LEU A 178 5.65 26.31 34.55
C LEU A 178 5.69 27.84 34.46
#